data_AF-A0A353R0A8-F1
#
_entry.id   AF-A0A353R0A8-F1
#
_cell.length_a   1.000
_cell.length_b   1.000
_cell.length_c   1.000
_cell.angle_alpha   90.00
_cell.angle_beta   90.00
_cell.angle_gamma   90.00
#
_symmetry.space_group_name_H-M   'P 1'
#
loop_
_entity.id
_entity.type
_entity.pdbx_description
1 polymer ?
#
loop_
_entity_poly.entity_id
_entity_poly.type
_entity_poly.pdbx_seq_one_letter_code
_entity_poly.pdbx_strand_id
1 'polypeptide(L)'
;VRGRFGEDRHIHLVLENDANQARFLTRAAAGQPVHYTAQWNDDFHHAAHVLATGDGAGYYRDFVDQPLHQLTRCLSEGFAYQGDPSPFRNGERRGEPSAHLPPLCFVNFLQNHDQIGNRALGERLTQLAPPHRVRALTEILLLAP
;
A
#
# COMPACT_ATOMS: atom_id res chain seq x y z
N VAL A 1 -12.78 12.68 15.83
CA VAL A 1 -11.75 13.69 15.52
C VAL A 1 -12.31 14.83 14.68
N ARG A 2 -12.76 14.62 13.44
CA ARG A 2 -13.29 15.71 12.59
C ARG A 2 -14.46 16.46 13.23
N GLY A 3 -15.43 15.77 13.83
CA GLY A 3 -16.55 16.43 14.53
C GLY A 3 -16.15 17.28 15.76
N ARG A 4 -14.93 17.12 16.31
CA ARG A 4 -14.46 17.91 17.45
C ARG A 4 -13.54 19.08 17.05
N PHE A 5 -12.83 18.95 15.93
CA PHE A 5 -11.73 19.85 15.58
C PHE A 5 -11.78 20.38 14.13
N GLY A 6 -12.79 19.99 13.36
CA GLY A 6 -12.86 20.23 11.92
C GLY A 6 -13.45 21.58 11.50
N GLU A 7 -13.93 22.39 12.43
CA GLU A 7 -14.47 23.73 12.14
C GLU A 7 -13.35 24.73 11.83
N ASP A 8 -12.21 24.64 12.54
CA ASP A 8 -11.10 25.60 12.41
C ASP A 8 -10.06 25.22 11.36
N ARG A 9 -10.04 23.94 10.93
CA ARG A 9 -9.00 23.42 10.02
C ARG A 9 -9.42 22.16 9.29
N HIS A 10 -8.81 21.94 8.13
CA HIS A 10 -8.89 20.67 7.44
C HIS A 10 -8.10 19.58 8.20
N ILE A 11 -8.66 18.36 8.31
CA ILE A 11 -8.04 17.24 9.03
C ILE A 11 -7.96 16.01 8.13
N HIS A 12 -6.73 15.62 7.81
CA HIS A 12 -6.42 14.35 7.17
C HIS A 12 -6.31 13.25 8.23
N LEU A 13 -7.14 12.22 8.13
CA LEU A 13 -7.02 11.01 8.95
C LEU A 13 -6.49 9.90 8.05
N VAL A 14 -5.28 9.43 8.32
CA VAL A 14 -4.65 8.33 7.59
C VAL A 14 -4.59 7.12 8.52
N LEU A 15 -4.96 5.95 8.02
CA LEU A 15 -4.91 4.72 8.80
C LEU A 15 -3.88 3.73 8.25
N GLU A 16 -3.37 2.88 9.14
CA GLU A 16 -2.64 1.67 8.79
C GLU A 16 -3.62 0.50 8.95
N ASN A 17 -3.79 -0.33 7.91
CA ASN A 17 -4.72 -1.45 7.93
C ASN A 17 -4.32 -2.54 6.95
N ASP A 18 -3.72 -3.56 7.51
CA ASP A 18 -3.25 -4.76 6.85
C ASP A 18 -4.38 -5.60 6.21
N ALA A 19 -5.65 -5.45 6.61
CA ALA A 19 -6.75 -6.24 6.08
C ALA A 19 -7.31 -5.74 4.72
N ASN A 20 -6.82 -4.63 4.16
CA ASN A 20 -7.28 -4.03 2.89
C ASN A 20 -8.80 -3.76 2.84
N GLN A 21 -9.36 -3.29 3.95
CA GLN A 21 -10.80 -3.04 4.08
C GLN A 21 -11.17 -1.66 3.49
N ALA A 22 -11.45 -1.65 2.18
CA ALA A 22 -11.78 -0.47 1.38
C ALA A 22 -12.97 0.34 1.92
N ARG A 23 -13.91 -0.30 2.65
CA ARG A 23 -15.04 0.39 3.30
C ARG A 23 -14.66 1.51 4.26
N PHE A 24 -13.42 1.52 4.80
CA PHE A 24 -12.95 2.64 5.63
C PHE A 24 -12.56 3.88 4.83
N LEU A 25 -12.49 3.78 3.49
CA LEU A 25 -12.12 4.84 2.58
C LEU A 25 -13.32 5.38 1.79
N THR A 26 -14.54 4.95 2.10
CA THR A 26 -15.77 5.40 1.44
C THR A 26 -15.85 6.93 1.35
N ARG A 27 -16.32 7.39 0.18
CA ARG A 27 -16.57 8.81 -0.11
C ARG A 27 -18.07 9.10 -0.10
N ALA A 28 -18.44 10.25 0.44
CA ALA A 28 -19.77 10.82 0.26
C ALA A 28 -19.98 11.26 -1.20
N ALA A 29 -21.21 11.58 -1.58
CA ALA A 29 -21.56 11.96 -2.95
C ALA A 29 -20.74 13.15 -3.49
N ALA A 30 -20.37 14.11 -2.63
CA ALA A 30 -19.53 15.25 -3.00
C ALA A 30 -18.02 14.99 -2.82
N GLY A 31 -17.61 13.72 -2.68
CA GLY A 31 -16.21 13.29 -2.65
C GLY A 31 -15.52 13.33 -1.29
N GLN A 32 -16.20 13.80 -0.23
CA GLN A 32 -15.60 13.90 1.10
C GLN A 32 -15.42 12.52 1.76
N PRO A 33 -14.34 12.30 2.52
CA PRO A 33 -14.17 11.07 3.29
C PRO A 33 -15.28 10.88 4.34
N VAL A 34 -15.91 9.70 4.36
CA VAL A 34 -16.89 9.33 5.41
C VAL A 34 -16.16 8.95 6.70
N HIS A 35 -15.14 8.08 6.61
CA HIS A 35 -14.37 7.61 7.77
C HIS A 35 -12.94 8.15 7.75
N TYR A 36 -12.09 7.67 6.84
CA TYR A 36 -10.69 8.07 6.77
C TYR A 36 -10.34 8.70 5.42
N THR A 37 -9.41 9.65 5.46
CA THR A 37 -8.93 10.35 4.26
C THR A 37 -8.16 9.38 3.37
N ALA A 38 -7.21 8.64 3.93
CA ALA A 38 -6.37 7.72 3.18
C ALA A 38 -5.93 6.53 4.06
N GLN A 39 -5.32 5.53 3.44
CA GLN A 39 -4.75 4.36 4.10
C GLN A 39 -3.34 4.08 3.54
N TRP A 40 -2.45 3.60 4.39
CA TRP A 40 -1.17 3.02 3.95
C TRP A 40 -1.40 1.82 3.02
N ASN A 41 -0.74 1.86 1.86
CA ASN A 41 -0.86 0.81 0.87
C ASN A 41 0.40 -0.07 0.86
N ASP A 42 0.49 -0.95 1.84
CA ASP A 42 1.60 -1.89 1.99
C ASP A 42 1.72 -2.83 0.79
N ASP A 43 0.63 -3.12 0.07
CA ASP A 43 0.67 -3.95 -1.15
C ASP A 43 1.57 -3.34 -2.23
N PHE A 44 1.54 -2.01 -2.39
CA PHE A 44 2.46 -1.31 -3.29
C PHE A 44 3.90 -1.53 -2.85
N HIS A 45 4.17 -1.36 -1.55
CA HIS A 45 5.50 -1.56 -1.00
C HIS A 45 5.98 -3.01 -1.21
N HIS A 46 5.17 -3.99 -0.86
CA HIS A 46 5.52 -5.41 -0.96
C HIS A 46 5.80 -5.81 -2.41
N ALA A 47 4.91 -5.46 -3.35
CA ALA A 47 5.13 -5.73 -4.76
C ALA A 47 6.42 -5.09 -5.29
N ALA A 48 6.67 -3.83 -4.93
CA ALA A 48 7.90 -3.12 -5.30
C ALA A 48 9.16 -3.75 -4.66
N HIS A 49 9.09 -4.18 -3.40
CA HIS A 49 10.19 -4.84 -2.71
C HIS A 49 10.56 -6.16 -3.39
N VAL A 50 9.57 -7.00 -3.71
CA VAL A 50 9.80 -8.26 -4.43
C VAL A 50 10.38 -8.01 -5.82
N LEU A 51 9.87 -7.03 -6.59
CA LEU A 51 10.47 -6.66 -7.88
C LEU A 51 11.93 -6.22 -7.75
N ALA A 52 12.25 -5.45 -6.71
CA ALA A 52 13.58 -4.91 -6.50
C ALA A 52 14.59 -5.99 -6.11
N THR A 53 14.21 -6.85 -5.16
CA THR A 53 15.13 -7.72 -4.40
C THR A 53 14.98 -9.21 -4.73
N GLY A 54 13.79 -9.65 -5.14
CA GLY A 54 13.43 -11.06 -5.21
C GLY A 54 13.17 -11.71 -3.84
N ASP A 55 13.14 -10.96 -2.74
CA ASP A 55 12.85 -11.47 -1.39
C ASP A 55 11.39 -11.95 -1.31
N GLY A 56 11.19 -13.23 -0.99
CA GLY A 56 9.88 -13.86 -0.84
C GLY A 56 9.56 -14.31 0.58
N ALA A 57 10.35 -13.88 1.57
CA ALA A 57 10.19 -14.31 2.95
C ALA A 57 9.01 -13.61 3.65
N GLY A 58 8.38 -14.31 4.59
CA GLY A 58 7.29 -13.75 5.39
C GLY A 58 6.10 -13.29 4.52
N TYR A 59 5.60 -12.09 4.78
CA TYR A 59 4.47 -11.52 4.04
C TYR A 59 4.78 -11.19 2.58
N TYR A 60 6.06 -11.09 2.18
CA TYR A 60 6.43 -10.93 0.76
C TYR A 60 6.04 -12.14 -0.09
N ARG A 61 5.80 -13.31 0.52
CA ARG A 61 5.31 -14.52 -0.16
C ARG A 61 4.01 -14.30 -0.93
N ASP A 62 3.17 -13.37 -0.50
CA ASP A 62 1.95 -12.99 -1.23
C ASP A 62 2.26 -12.39 -2.62
N PHE A 63 3.50 -11.90 -2.83
CA PHE A 63 3.84 -11.10 -4.00
C PHE A 63 4.81 -11.77 -4.98
N VAL A 64 5.31 -12.96 -4.67
CA VAL A 64 6.38 -13.61 -5.45
C VAL A 64 5.97 -14.06 -6.86
N ASP A 65 4.71 -14.48 -7.04
CA ASP A 65 4.29 -15.12 -8.29
C ASP A 65 4.11 -14.11 -9.43
N GLN A 66 3.54 -12.93 -9.13
CA GLN A 66 3.23 -11.91 -10.15
C GLN A 66 3.43 -10.47 -9.63
N PRO A 67 4.64 -10.12 -9.16
CA PRO A 67 4.87 -8.85 -8.46
C PRO A 67 4.65 -7.63 -9.38
N LEU A 68 4.92 -7.75 -10.69
CA LEU A 68 4.66 -6.67 -11.65
C LEU A 68 3.16 -6.43 -11.86
N HIS A 69 2.37 -7.51 -11.97
CA HIS A 69 0.91 -7.41 -12.07
C HIS A 69 0.32 -6.79 -10.80
N GLN A 70 0.79 -7.21 -9.63
CA GLN A 70 0.31 -6.66 -8.36
C GLN A 70 0.66 -5.19 -8.17
N LEU A 71 1.88 -4.77 -8.54
CA LEU A 71 2.25 -3.36 -8.54
C LEU A 71 1.36 -2.56 -9.50
N THR A 72 1.11 -3.11 -10.70
CA THR A 72 0.23 -2.47 -11.69
C THR A 72 -1.20 -2.33 -11.14
N ARG A 73 -1.72 -3.36 -10.48
CA ARG A 73 -3.03 -3.33 -9.82
C ARG A 73 -3.07 -2.30 -8.69
N CYS A 74 -1.99 -2.13 -7.93
CA CYS A 74 -1.92 -1.07 -6.92
C CYS A 74 -2.02 0.32 -7.56
N LEU A 75 -1.31 0.53 -8.67
CA LEU A 75 -1.31 1.79 -9.40
C LEU A 75 -2.67 2.10 -10.06
N SER A 76 -3.38 1.08 -10.55
CA SER A 76 -4.65 1.26 -11.28
C SER A 76 -5.91 1.15 -10.41
N GLU A 77 -5.85 0.40 -9.31
CA GLU A 77 -7.03 0.00 -8.51
C GLU A 77 -6.86 0.22 -7.00
N GLY A 78 -5.70 0.68 -6.53
CA GLY A 78 -5.42 0.88 -5.10
C GLY A 78 -4.74 -0.32 -4.46
N PHE A 79 -5.47 -1.37 -4.10
CA PHE A 79 -4.90 -2.56 -3.46
C PHE A 79 -4.56 -3.67 -4.47
N ALA A 80 -3.50 -4.45 -4.21
CA ALA A 80 -3.22 -5.66 -4.97
C ALA A 80 -4.16 -6.80 -4.56
N TYR A 81 -4.50 -6.90 -3.27
CA TYR A 81 -5.43 -7.88 -2.72
C TYR A 81 -6.79 -7.25 -2.46
N GLN A 82 -7.82 -7.71 -3.19
CA GLN A 82 -9.17 -7.15 -3.15
C GLN A 82 -10.25 -8.24 -2.95
N GLY A 83 -9.94 -9.25 -2.14
CA GLY A 83 -10.74 -10.45 -1.89
C GLY A 83 -10.05 -11.74 -2.34
N ASP A 84 -8.81 -11.63 -2.81
CA ASP A 84 -7.97 -12.73 -3.31
C ASP A 84 -7.43 -13.59 -2.15
N PRO A 85 -7.20 -14.90 -2.35
CA PRO A 85 -6.58 -15.77 -1.35
C PRO A 85 -5.11 -15.38 -1.15
N SER A 86 -4.69 -15.20 0.11
CA SER A 86 -3.31 -14.87 0.49
C SER A 86 -2.50 -16.15 0.77
N PRO A 87 -1.47 -16.49 -0.02
CA PRO A 87 -0.53 -17.57 0.30
C PRO A 87 0.11 -17.47 1.69
N PHE A 88 0.41 -16.27 2.17
CA PHE A 88 0.96 -16.01 3.50
C PHE A 88 -0.04 -16.35 4.61
N ARG A 89 -1.34 -16.14 4.37
CA ARG A 89 -2.43 -16.45 5.31
C ARG A 89 -3.11 -17.79 5.01
N ASN A 90 -2.38 -18.77 4.49
CA ASN A 90 -2.89 -20.11 4.21
C ASN A 90 -4.17 -20.13 3.33
N GLY A 91 -4.27 -19.20 2.38
CA GLY A 91 -5.39 -19.11 1.45
C GLY A 91 -6.60 -18.31 1.95
N GLU A 92 -6.55 -17.72 3.14
CA GLU A 92 -7.60 -16.80 3.59
C GLU A 92 -7.74 -15.61 2.63
N ARG A 93 -8.98 -15.20 2.38
CA ARG A 93 -9.28 -14.07 1.49
C ARG A 93 -8.94 -12.75 2.17
N ARG A 94 -8.19 -11.90 1.47
CA ARG A 94 -7.75 -10.61 1.96
C ARG A 94 -8.26 -9.48 1.08
N GLY A 95 -8.78 -8.43 1.71
CA GLY A 95 -9.18 -7.18 1.06
C GLY A 95 -10.60 -7.14 0.51
N GLU A 96 -10.96 -5.95 0.07
CA GLU A 96 -12.23 -5.62 -0.57
C GLU A 96 -11.94 -4.90 -1.91
N PRO A 97 -12.87 -4.95 -2.90
CA PRO A 97 -12.73 -4.19 -4.14
C PRO A 97 -12.46 -2.70 -3.90
N SER A 98 -11.41 -2.14 -4.52
CA SER A 98 -10.94 -0.79 -4.26
C SER A 98 -10.88 0.12 -5.49
N ALA A 99 -11.08 -0.42 -6.71
CA ALA A 99 -10.99 0.33 -7.96
C ALA A 99 -11.95 1.53 -8.09
N HIS A 100 -13.01 1.57 -7.29
CA HIS A 100 -13.99 2.66 -7.27
C HIS A 100 -13.54 3.87 -6.43
N LEU A 101 -12.43 3.74 -5.69
CA LEU A 101 -11.92 4.77 -4.79
C LEU A 101 -10.99 5.75 -5.53
N PRO A 102 -11.00 7.05 -5.16
CA PRO A 102 -10.02 8.00 -5.70
C PRO A 102 -8.57 7.58 -5.37
N PRO A 103 -7.59 7.86 -6.25
CA PRO A 103 -6.17 7.54 -6.01
C PRO A 103 -5.63 8.11 -4.69
N LEU A 104 -6.08 9.31 -4.32
CA LEU A 104 -5.71 9.99 -3.06
C LEU A 104 -6.16 9.23 -1.78
N CYS A 105 -6.86 8.11 -1.90
CA CYS A 105 -7.14 7.20 -0.79
C CYS A 105 -5.91 6.37 -0.37
N PHE A 106 -4.86 6.28 -1.19
CA PHE A 106 -3.76 5.34 -0.99
C PHE A 106 -2.44 6.07 -0.78
N VAL A 107 -1.82 5.84 0.37
CA VAL A 107 -0.48 6.36 0.68
C VAL A 107 0.52 5.27 0.34
N ASN A 108 1.13 5.38 -0.84
CA ASN A 108 2.17 4.47 -1.31
C ASN A 108 3.54 4.87 -0.76
N PHE A 109 4.43 3.90 -0.58
CA PHE A 109 5.81 4.13 -0.15
C PHE A 109 6.72 2.95 -0.56
N LEU A 110 8.01 3.24 -0.73
CA LEU A 110 9.04 2.20 -0.89
C LEU A 110 9.74 1.85 0.42
N GLN A 111 9.73 2.78 1.38
CA GLN A 111 10.42 2.67 2.65
C GLN A 111 9.58 3.41 3.69
N ASN A 112 9.37 2.78 4.85
CA ASN A 112 8.91 3.45 6.06
C ASN A 112 9.69 2.87 7.26
N HIS A 113 9.31 3.21 8.48
CA HIS A 113 10.03 2.75 9.67
C HIS A 113 9.89 1.23 9.92
N ASP A 114 8.74 0.62 9.61
CA ASP A 114 8.53 -0.83 9.75
C ASP A 114 9.27 -1.63 8.69
N GLN A 115 9.14 -1.23 7.43
CA GLN A 115 9.72 -1.95 6.28
C GLN A 115 11.25 -1.95 6.30
N ILE A 116 11.86 -1.04 7.08
CA ILE A 116 13.29 -1.04 7.40
C ILE A 116 13.52 -1.72 8.76
N GLY A 117 12.87 -1.22 9.81
CA GLY A 117 13.18 -1.53 11.20
C GLY A 117 12.78 -2.92 11.66
N ASN A 118 11.83 -3.57 10.99
CA ASN A 118 11.44 -4.95 11.30
C ASN A 118 12.39 -5.99 10.68
N ARG A 119 13.32 -5.57 9.81
CA ARG A 119 14.41 -6.44 9.34
C ARG A 119 15.47 -6.52 10.43
N ALA A 120 16.05 -7.71 10.64
CA ALA A 120 17.01 -7.97 11.71
C ALA A 120 18.21 -7.00 11.74
N LEU A 121 18.63 -6.50 10.56
CA LEU A 121 19.74 -5.57 10.40
C LEU A 121 19.33 -4.15 10.01
N GLY A 122 18.03 -3.84 9.93
CA GLY A 122 17.56 -2.49 9.59
C GLY A 122 17.97 -2.01 8.20
N GLU A 123 18.11 -2.91 7.23
CA GLU A 123 18.64 -2.59 5.91
C GLU A 123 17.66 -1.75 5.08
N ARG A 124 18.19 -0.70 4.45
CA ARG A 124 17.44 0.12 3.49
C ARG A 124 17.34 -0.59 2.15
N LEU A 125 16.31 -0.27 1.35
CA LEU A 125 16.12 -0.86 0.02
C LEU A 125 17.33 -0.62 -0.90
N THR A 126 18.03 0.51 -0.72
CA THR A 126 19.28 0.86 -1.43
C THR A 126 20.45 -0.08 -1.14
N GLN A 127 20.41 -0.84 -0.04
CA GLN A 127 21.41 -1.85 0.31
C GLN A 127 21.02 -3.24 -0.22
N LEU A 128 19.72 -3.46 -0.45
CA LEU A 128 19.15 -4.76 -0.82
C LEU A 128 18.97 -4.95 -2.32
N ALA A 129 18.88 -3.86 -3.10
CA ALA A 129 18.56 -3.92 -4.51
C ALA A 129 19.56 -3.13 -5.39
N PRO A 130 19.74 -3.53 -6.65
CA PRO A 130 20.54 -2.77 -7.61
C PRO A 130 20.07 -1.31 -7.74
N PRO A 131 20.97 -0.32 -7.80
CA PRO A 131 20.61 1.10 -7.81
C PRO A 131 19.61 1.50 -8.93
N HIS A 132 19.69 0.88 -10.10
CA HIS A 132 18.79 1.18 -11.22
C HIS A 132 17.33 0.75 -10.93
N ARG A 133 17.11 -0.35 -10.21
CA ARG A 133 15.77 -0.78 -9.81
C ARG A 133 15.17 0.17 -8.78
N VAL A 134 15.98 0.57 -7.79
CA VAL A 134 15.55 1.53 -6.77
C VAL A 134 15.17 2.87 -7.41
N ARG A 135 15.96 3.36 -8.38
CA ARG A 135 15.63 4.59 -9.13
C ARG A 135 14.32 4.47 -9.89
N ALA A 136 14.14 3.41 -10.69
CA ALA A 136 12.90 3.21 -11.45
C ALA A 136 11.66 3.13 -10.55
N LEU A 137 11.73 2.40 -9.43
CA LEU A 137 10.63 2.33 -8.47
C LEU A 137 10.38 3.67 -7.76
N THR A 138 11.42 4.45 -7.50
CA THR A 138 11.30 5.79 -6.91
C THR A 138 10.60 6.73 -7.90
N GLU A 139 10.94 6.67 -9.19
CA GLU A 139 10.26 7.42 -10.23
C GLU A 139 8.77 7.02 -10.32
N ILE A 140 8.47 5.72 -10.29
CA ILE A 140 7.09 5.23 -10.24
C ILE A 140 6.36 5.79 -9.01
N LEU A 141 6.95 5.73 -7.81
CA LEU A 141 6.32 6.26 -6.60
C LEU A 141 6.04 7.77 -6.70
N LEU A 142 6.98 8.56 -7.20
CA LEU A 142 6.88 10.02 -7.23
C LEU A 142 5.99 10.55 -8.36
N LEU A 143 5.78 9.74 -9.41
CA LEU A 143 4.97 10.11 -10.57
C LEU A 143 3.61 9.41 -10.58
N ALA A 144 3.38 8.44 -9.69
CA ALA A 144 2.08 7.85 -9.45
C ALA A 144 1.09 8.89 -8.88
N PRO A 145 -0.22 8.73 -9.18
CA PRO A 145 -1.26 9.63 -8.70
C PRO A 145 -1.45 9.63 -7.18
#